data_AF-D7ICL2-F1
#
_entry.id   AF-D7ICL2-F1
#
_cell.length_a   1.000
_cell.length_b   1.000
_cell.length_c   1.000
_cell.angle_alpha   90.00
_cell.angle_beta   90.00
_cell.angle_gamma   90.00
#
_symmetry.space_group_name_H-M   'P 1'
#
loop_
_entity.id
_entity.type
_entity.pdbx_description
1 polymer ?
#
loop_
_entity_poly.entity_id
_entity_poly.type
_entity_poly.pdbx_seq_one_letter_code
_entity_poly.pdbx_strand_id
1 'polypeptide(L)'
;MAKGKKTGGRQKGTPNKITALAKGMIEKWLETHNTIPEGDMAPLIMQDFLELDPKDRVKVSMEFIKIIMPRNISIDDNEIHLTIEDKLVELAGDEEDDEE
;
A
#
# COMPACT_ATOMS: atom_id res chain seq x y z
N MET A 1 -5.02 -54.25 -6.67
CA MET A 1 -4.60 -52.96 -6.06
C MET A 1 -3.10 -52.81 -6.24
N ALA A 2 -2.63 -51.71 -6.82
CA ALA A 2 -1.25 -51.56 -7.27
C ALA A 2 -0.27 -51.45 -6.09
N LYS A 3 0.39 -52.55 -5.77
CA LYS A 3 1.46 -52.68 -4.79
C LYS A 3 2.72 -51.96 -5.33
N GLY A 4 3.01 -50.74 -4.86
CA GLY A 4 4.29 -50.06 -5.11
C GLY A 4 4.26 -48.63 -5.68
N LYS A 5 3.10 -48.04 -6.01
CA LYS A 5 3.05 -46.60 -6.34
C LYS A 5 2.93 -45.79 -5.03
N LYS A 6 3.82 -44.80 -4.82
CA LYS A 6 3.72 -43.84 -3.70
C LYS A 6 2.48 -42.96 -3.92
N THR A 7 1.31 -43.42 -3.50
CA THR A 7 0.00 -42.76 -3.72
C THR A 7 -0.38 -41.79 -2.60
N GLY A 8 0.57 -41.01 -2.08
CA GLY A 8 0.32 -40.13 -0.93
C GLY A 8 1.30 -38.98 -0.75
N GLY A 9 1.93 -38.52 -1.84
CA GLY A 9 2.79 -37.34 -1.82
C GLY A 9 2.00 -36.03 -1.76
N ARG A 10 2.70 -34.91 -1.49
CA ARG A 10 2.08 -33.58 -1.52
C ARG A 10 1.42 -33.36 -2.89
N GLN A 11 0.11 -33.12 -2.90
CA GLN A 11 -0.61 -32.82 -4.13
C GLN A 11 -0.14 -31.47 -4.69
N LYS A 12 0.24 -31.46 -5.97
CA LYS A 12 0.70 -30.25 -6.67
C LYS A 12 -0.44 -29.23 -6.66
N GLY A 13 -0.17 -28.03 -6.13
CA GLY A 13 -1.16 -26.97 -5.98
C GLY A 13 -1.78 -26.85 -4.59
N THR A 14 -1.61 -27.83 -3.70
CA THR A 14 -2.04 -27.68 -2.31
C THR A 14 -1.13 -26.67 -1.61
N PRO A 15 -1.67 -25.58 -1.04
CA PRO A 15 -0.89 -24.60 -0.30
C PRO A 15 -0.15 -25.26 0.87
N ASN A 16 1.02 -24.73 1.23
CA ASN A 16 1.67 -25.14 2.47
C ASN A 16 0.72 -24.84 3.65
N LYS A 17 0.63 -25.75 4.62
CA LYS A 17 -0.29 -25.65 5.77
C LYS A 17 -0.16 -24.32 6.52
N ILE A 18 1.07 -23.85 6.73
CA ILE A 18 1.37 -22.55 7.38
C ILE A 18 0.82 -21.39 6.53
N THR A 19 0.99 -21.44 5.21
CA THR A 19 0.47 -20.42 4.28
C THR A 19 -1.05 -20.42 4.24
N ALA A 20 -1.71 -21.58 4.31
CA ALA A 20 -3.17 -21.67 4.40
C ALA A 20 -3.71 -21.08 5.71
N LEU A 21 -3.04 -21.36 6.84
CA LEU A 21 -3.41 -20.77 8.13
C LEU A 21 -3.23 -19.25 8.12
N ALA A 22 -2.11 -18.74 7.60
CA ALA A 22 -1.87 -17.31 7.51
C ALA A 22 -2.92 -16.61 6.63
N LYS A 23 -3.29 -17.19 5.48
CA LYS A 23 -4.37 -16.68 4.64
C LYS A 23 -5.70 -16.62 5.38
N GLY A 24 -6.08 -17.71 6.07
CA GLY A 24 -7.32 -17.73 6.84
C GLY A 24 -7.33 -16.74 8.00
N MET A 25 -6.18 -16.45 8.61
CA MET A 25 -6.07 -15.38 9.63
C MET A 25 -6.27 -14.00 9.01
N ILE A 26 -5.65 -13.72 7.87
CA ILE A 26 -5.80 -12.45 7.16
C ILE A 26 -7.24 -12.25 6.68
N GLU A 27 -7.87 -13.28 6.13
CA GLU A 27 -9.28 -13.25 5.70
C GLU A 27 -10.21 -12.89 6.86
N LYS A 28 -10.09 -13.59 8.00
CA LYS A 28 -10.89 -13.29 9.20
C LYS A 28 -10.66 -11.87 9.74
N TRP A 29 -9.42 -11.42 9.71
CA TRP A 29 -9.07 -10.07 10.13
C TRP A 29 -9.75 -9.04 9.22
N LEU A 30 -9.66 -9.20 7.90
CA LEU A 30 -10.32 -8.34 6.90
C LEU A 30 -11.85 -8.37 7.03
N GLU A 31 -12.44 -9.53 7.27
CA GLU A 31 -13.89 -9.65 7.51
C GLU A 31 -14.30 -8.82 8.72
N THR A 32 -13.55 -8.95 9.84
CA THR A 32 -13.84 -8.23 11.09
C THR A 32 -13.70 -6.72 10.95
N HIS A 33 -12.75 -6.22 10.14
CA HIS A 33 -12.59 -4.78 9.95
C HIS A 33 -13.58 -4.21 8.92
N ASN A 34 -14.18 -5.07 8.08
CA ASN A 34 -15.24 -4.69 7.16
C ASN A 34 -16.65 -4.81 7.75
N THR A 35 -16.81 -5.36 8.96
CA THR A 35 -18.11 -5.36 9.63
C THR A 35 -18.46 -3.97 10.13
N ILE A 36 -19.76 -3.67 10.11
CA ILE A 36 -20.34 -2.47 10.71
C ILE A 36 -20.78 -2.87 12.13
N PRO A 37 -20.19 -2.28 13.18
CA PRO A 37 -20.64 -2.50 14.55
C PRO A 37 -22.11 -2.10 14.73
N GLU A 38 -22.81 -2.78 15.63
CA GLU A 38 -24.23 -2.50 15.88
C GLU A 38 -24.40 -1.10 16.47
N GLY A 39 -25.11 -0.23 15.73
CA GLY A 39 -25.31 1.17 16.11
C GLY A 39 -24.44 2.17 15.34
N ASP A 40 -23.48 1.69 14.56
CA ASP A 40 -22.65 2.54 13.70
C ASP A 40 -23.13 2.57 12.25
N MET A 41 -22.71 3.62 11.54
CA MET A 41 -23.06 3.86 10.13
C MET A 41 -21.93 3.47 9.16
N ALA A 42 -20.75 3.12 9.68
CA ALA A 42 -19.55 2.87 8.89
C ALA A 42 -18.78 1.63 9.40
N PRO A 43 -18.12 0.87 8.52
CA PRO A 43 -17.27 -0.25 8.92
C PRO A 43 -16.11 0.19 9.81
N LEU A 44 -15.61 -0.71 10.68
CA LEU A 44 -14.47 -0.46 11.56
C LEU A 44 -13.27 0.15 10.83
N ILE A 45 -12.90 -0.39 9.66
CA ILE A 45 -11.78 0.13 8.87
C ILE A 45 -11.95 1.60 8.46
N MET A 46 -13.20 2.03 8.25
CA MET A 46 -13.53 3.40 7.87
C MET A 46 -13.51 4.32 9.10
N GLN A 47 -13.92 3.81 10.26
CA GLN A 47 -13.82 4.53 11.53
C GLN A 47 -12.35 4.77 11.90
N ASP A 48 -11.53 3.71 11.86
CA ASP A 48 -10.08 3.80 12.11
C ASP A 48 -9.42 4.80 11.16
N PHE A 49 -9.79 4.76 9.87
CA PHE A 49 -9.27 5.70 8.88
C PHE A 49 -9.65 7.17 9.19
N LEU A 50 -10.85 7.41 9.70
CA LEU A 50 -11.32 8.74 10.11
C LEU A 50 -10.74 9.20 11.44
N GLU A 51 -10.19 8.31 12.26
CA GLU A 51 -9.50 8.67 13.51
C GLU A 51 -8.03 9.07 13.28
N LEU A 52 -7.40 8.60 12.20
CA LEU A 52 -6.02 8.96 11.85
C LEU A 52 -5.81 10.46 11.65
N ASP A 53 -4.59 10.94 11.88
CA ASP A 53 -4.21 12.31 11.56
C ASP A 53 -4.30 12.59 10.04
N PRO A 54 -4.61 13.83 9.61
CA PRO A 54 -4.75 14.16 8.20
C PRO A 54 -3.55 13.75 7.32
N LYS A 55 -2.32 13.87 7.86
CA LYS A 55 -1.10 13.46 7.17
C LYS A 55 -1.03 11.95 6.92
N ASP A 56 -1.49 11.15 7.86
CA ASP A 56 -1.44 9.69 7.75
C ASP A 56 -2.58 9.15 6.91
N ARG A 57 -3.73 9.83 6.87
CA ARG A 57 -4.81 9.54 5.89
C ARG A 57 -4.30 9.64 4.46
N VAL A 58 -3.56 10.70 4.13
CA VAL A 58 -2.99 10.90 2.78
C VAL A 58 -2.05 9.75 2.41
N LYS A 59 -1.17 9.32 3.33
CA LYS A 59 -0.27 8.17 3.10
C LYS A 59 -1.04 6.87 2.86
N VAL A 60 -2.04 6.57 3.70
CA VAL A 60 -2.85 5.35 3.57
C VAL A 60 -3.63 5.36 2.26
N SER A 61 -4.23 6.49 1.87
CA SER A 61 -4.90 6.64 0.58
C SER A 61 -3.94 6.43 -0.59
N MET A 62 -2.72 6.93 -0.51
CA MET A 62 -1.70 6.76 -1.54
C MET A 62 -1.31 5.29 -1.73
N GLU A 63 -1.14 4.53 -0.66
CA GLU A 63 -0.88 3.09 -0.73
C GLU A 63 -2.06 2.31 -1.36
N PHE A 64 -3.30 2.67 -1.03
CA PHE A 64 -4.47 2.07 -1.68
C PHE A 64 -4.54 2.39 -3.18
N ILE A 65 -4.19 3.62 -3.57
CA ILE A 65 -4.14 4.03 -4.98
C ILE A 65 -3.15 3.17 -5.76
N LYS A 66 -1.98 2.84 -5.21
CA LYS A 66 -0.98 1.95 -5.86
C LYS A 66 -1.52 0.54 -6.15
N ILE A 67 -2.46 0.06 -5.36
CA ILE A 67 -3.08 -1.27 -5.53
C ILE A 67 -4.13 -1.24 -6.65
N ILE A 68 -4.91 -0.16 -6.74
CA ILE A 68 -6.01 0.00 -7.70
C ILE A 68 -5.49 0.47 -9.06
N MET A 69 -4.47 1.33 -9.07
CA MET A 69 -3.91 1.90 -10.28
C MET A 69 -3.04 0.88 -11.03
N PRO A 70 -3.15 0.78 -12.36
CA PRO A 70 -2.23 -0.02 -13.16
C PRO A 70 -0.79 0.46 -12.95
N ARG A 71 0.14 -0.47 -12.67
CA ARG A 71 1.56 -0.21 -12.31
C ARG A 71 2.40 0.56 -13.34
N ASN A 72 1.80 1.08 -14.41
CA ASN A 72 2.48 1.85 -15.46
C ASN A 72 2.47 3.37 -15.21
N ILE A 73 2.00 3.81 -14.04
CA ILE A 73 2.02 5.21 -13.62
C ILE A 73 2.83 5.24 -12.32
N SER A 74 4.08 5.70 -12.41
CA SER A 74 4.89 5.99 -11.23
C SER A 74 4.36 7.27 -10.62
N ILE A 75 3.79 7.19 -9.42
CA ILE A 75 3.52 8.37 -8.60
C ILE A 75 4.76 8.53 -7.73
N ASP A 76 5.64 9.47 -8.09
CA ASP A 76 6.81 9.81 -7.29
C ASP A 76 6.43 10.91 -6.28
N ASP A 77 6.46 10.57 -4.99
CA ASP A 77 6.23 11.52 -3.90
C ASP A 77 7.39 12.50 -3.70
N ASN A 78 8.54 12.24 -4.33
CA ASN A 78 9.74 13.08 -4.21
C ASN A 78 9.92 14.04 -5.39
N GLU A 79 9.00 14.08 -6.36
CA GLU A 79 9.01 15.11 -7.38
C GLU A 79 8.62 16.46 -6.77
N ILE A 80 9.60 17.13 -6.19
CA ILE A 80 9.56 18.58 -5.99
C ILE A 80 9.53 19.17 -7.40
N HIS A 81 8.34 19.55 -7.87
CA HIS A 81 8.22 20.38 -9.07
C HIS A 81 8.80 21.75 -8.76
N LEU A 82 10.11 21.91 -8.92
CA LEU A 82 10.74 23.22 -8.98
C LEU A 82 10.08 23.97 -10.13
N THR A 83 9.47 25.10 -9.82
CA THR A 83 8.89 25.98 -10.82
C THR A 83 10.01 26.65 -11.62
N ILE A 84 9.67 27.18 -12.80
CA ILE A 84 10.62 27.98 -13.58
C ILE A 84 11.10 29.18 -12.74
N GLU A 85 10.24 29.71 -11.86
CA GLU A 85 10.60 30.78 -10.94
C GLU A 85 11.69 30.34 -9.94
N ASP A 86 11.58 29.16 -9.34
CA ASP A 86 12.59 28.63 -8.42
C ASP A 86 13.96 28.48 -9.10
N LYS A 87 13.94 27.99 -10.35
CA LYS A 87 15.16 27.81 -11.16
C LYS A 87 15.77 29.13 -11.62
N LEU A 88 14.94 30.15 -11.88
CA LEU A 88 15.40 31.49 -12.25
C LEU A 88 16.01 32.25 -11.07
N VAL A 89 15.48 32.05 -9.86
CA VAL A 89 16.04 32.64 -8.63
C VAL A 89 17.40 32.04 -8.30
N GLU A 90 17.58 30.73 -8.46
CA GLU A 90 18.88 30.06 -8.28
C GLU A 90 19.92 30.59 -9.28
N LEU A 91 19.56 30.71 -10.56
CA LEU A 91 20.45 31.24 -11.61
C LEU A 91 20.76 32.73 -11.46
N ALA A 92 19.85 33.50 -10.86
CA ALA A 92 20.07 34.93 -10.61
C ALA A 92 20.92 35.19 -9.34
N GLY A 93 21.12 34.18 -8.49
CA GLY A 93 21.93 34.27 -7.27
C GLY A 93 23.44 34.06 -7.49
N ASP A 94 23.85 33.58 -8.67
CA ASP A 94 25.26 33.24 -8.99
C ASP A 94 26.02 34.36 -9.73
N GLU A 95 25.46 35.59 -9.84
CA GLU A 95 26.14 36.74 -10.50
C GLU A 95 26.83 37.73 -9.53
N GLU A 96 26.88 37.46 -8.23
CA GLU A 96 27.62 38.29 -7.27
C GLU A 96 28.67 37.47 -6.52
N ASP A 97 29.75 37.02 -7.20
CA ASP A 97 31.03 36.65 -6.53
C ASP A 97 32.21 36.42 -7.51
N ASP A 98 32.27 37.17 -8.62
CA ASP A 98 33.44 37.21 -9.52
C ASP A 98 33.93 38.66 -9.71
N GLU A 99 34.22 39.38 -8.62
CA GLU A 99 35.07 40.59 -8.67
C GLU A 99 35.60 40.98 -7.27
N GLU A 100 36.65 40.28 -6.79
CA GLU A 100 37.77 40.89 -6.04
C GLU A 100 39.08 40.08 -6.18
#